data_AF-A0A8J4BIP7-F1
#
_entry.id   AF-A0A8J4BIP7-F1
#
_cell.length_a   1.000
_cell.length_b   1.000
_cell.length_c   1.000
_cell.angle_alpha   90.00
_cell.angle_beta   90.00
_cell.angle_gamma   90.00
#
_symmetry.space_group_name_H-M   'P 1'
#
loop_
_entity.id
_entity.type
_entity.pdbx_description
1 polymer ?
#
loop_
_entity_poly.entity_id
_entity_poly.type
_entity_poly.pdbx_seq_one_letter_code
_entity_poly.pdbx_strand_id
1 'polypeptide(L)'
;MAAMLAQRQTAFAGTRVAPKAPVLAAARSRQAVQTKALFGFGGAKAPAGAAASTQFMICIDCGYIYDGAQEFKSLPGSYKCPVCSSPKSRFKLYKGSDVKGKPNNAPATMKKRKDAKQW
;
A
#
# COMPACT_ATOMS: atom_id res chain seq x y z
N MET A 1 10.93 -43.94 -62.02
CA MET A 1 10.34 -44.86 -61.03
C MET A 1 9.76 -43.99 -59.92
N ALA A 2 8.44 -43.86 -59.72
CA ALA A 2 7.50 -44.90 -59.23
C ALA A 2 7.94 -45.43 -57.85
N ALA A 3 7.12 -45.50 -56.78
CA ALA A 3 5.65 -45.47 -56.62
C ALA A 3 5.31 -44.80 -55.24
N MET A 4 4.15 -44.17 -55.00
CA MET A 4 2.83 -44.76 -54.65
C MET A 4 2.89 -45.88 -53.58
N LEU A 5 2.07 -45.91 -52.51
CA LEU A 5 0.88 -45.11 -52.18
C LEU A 5 0.68 -44.93 -50.65
N ALA A 6 -0.04 -43.86 -50.26
CA ALA A 6 -0.71 -43.62 -48.98
C ALA A 6 -1.72 -44.72 -48.56
N GLN A 7 -2.05 -44.80 -47.26
CA GLN A 7 -3.31 -45.26 -46.61
C GLN A 7 -3.08 -45.20 -45.07
N ARG A 8 -4.03 -44.90 -44.17
CA ARG A 8 -5.49 -45.00 -44.21
C ARG A 8 -6.19 -43.71 -43.76
N GLN A 9 -7.41 -43.53 -44.27
CA GLN A 9 -8.30 -42.42 -43.96
C GLN A 9 -9.18 -42.74 -42.74
N THR A 10 -9.65 -41.71 -42.03
CA THR A 10 -11.08 -41.59 -41.67
C THR A 10 -11.49 -40.12 -41.71
N ALA A 11 -12.31 -39.76 -42.69
CA ALA A 11 -12.96 -38.46 -42.75
C ALA A 11 -14.43 -38.61 -42.34
N PHE A 12 -14.87 -37.86 -41.34
CA PHE A 12 -16.26 -37.47 -41.11
C PHE A 12 -16.21 -36.02 -40.60
N ALA A 13 -16.55 -35.03 -41.42
CA ALA A 13 -17.91 -34.48 -41.50
C ALA A 13 -18.37 -34.01 -40.10
N GLY A 14 -18.10 -32.77 -39.70
CA GLY A 14 -18.88 -31.58 -40.10
C GLY A 14 -19.64 -31.11 -38.86
N THR A 15 -19.50 -29.87 -38.41
CA THR A 15 -20.27 -28.74 -38.93
C THR A 15 -19.54 -27.42 -38.68
N ARG A 16 -19.46 -26.56 -39.70
CA ARG A 16 -19.11 -25.14 -39.52
C ARG A 16 -20.37 -24.37 -39.15
N VAL A 17 -20.41 -23.75 -37.98
CA VAL A 17 -21.38 -22.68 -37.69
C VAL A 17 -20.62 -21.35 -37.65
N ALA A 18 -21.00 -20.43 -38.52
CA ALA A 18 -20.34 -19.15 -38.70
C ALA A 18 -20.61 -18.19 -37.52
N PRO A 19 -19.70 -17.24 -37.24
CA PRO A 19 -19.98 -16.16 -36.30
C PRO A 19 -21.07 -15.25 -36.87
N LYS A 20 -22.17 -15.08 -36.13
CA LYS A 20 -23.25 -14.18 -36.49
C LYS A 20 -22.80 -12.74 -36.21
N ALA A 21 -22.70 -11.91 -37.24
CA ALA A 21 -22.26 -10.53 -37.13
C ALA A 21 -23.17 -9.70 -36.19
N PRO A 22 -22.62 -8.75 -35.42
CA PRO A 22 -23.44 -7.82 -34.65
C PRO A 22 -24.21 -6.88 -35.60
N VAL A 23 -25.53 -6.86 -35.43
CA VAL A 23 -26.41 -5.92 -36.14
C VAL A 23 -26.15 -4.48 -35.69
N LEU A 24 -26.15 -3.56 -36.66
CA LEU A 24 -26.03 -2.12 -36.43
C LEU A 24 -27.20 -1.61 -35.58
N ALA A 25 -26.91 -1.21 -34.34
CA ALA A 25 -27.85 -0.50 -33.47
C ALA A 25 -27.34 0.92 -33.21
N ALA A 26 -27.69 1.85 -34.09
CA ALA A 26 -27.47 3.28 -33.85
C ALA A 26 -28.40 3.76 -32.72
N ALA A 27 -27.86 3.91 -31.51
CA ALA A 27 -28.61 4.40 -30.36
C ALA A 27 -27.78 5.41 -29.55
N ARG A 28 -27.96 6.69 -29.93
CA ARG A 28 -27.70 7.93 -29.16
C ARG A 28 -26.79 7.81 -27.94
N SER A 29 -25.66 8.52 -28.02
CA SER A 29 -24.88 9.00 -26.87
C SER A 29 -25.81 9.41 -25.72
N ARG A 30 -25.88 8.57 -24.69
CA ARG A 30 -26.36 9.00 -23.38
C ARG A 30 -25.18 9.71 -22.73
N GLN A 31 -25.00 10.99 -23.04
CA GLN A 31 -24.19 11.84 -22.17
C GLN A 31 -24.77 11.69 -20.76
N ALA A 32 -24.01 11.04 -19.87
CA ALA A 32 -24.30 11.05 -18.46
C ALA A 32 -24.10 12.50 -17.99
N VAL A 33 -25.19 13.25 -17.95
CA VAL A 33 -25.21 14.60 -17.37
C VAL A 33 -24.72 14.43 -15.93
N GLN A 34 -23.53 14.95 -15.62
CA GLN A 34 -23.09 15.08 -14.24
C GLN A 34 -24.00 16.10 -13.56
N THR A 35 -25.12 15.61 -13.02
CA THR A 35 -25.98 16.38 -12.14
C THR A 35 -25.19 16.66 -10.87
N LYS A 36 -24.72 17.90 -10.77
CA LYS A 36 -23.95 18.45 -9.64
C LYS A 36 -24.86 18.62 -8.41
N ALA A 37 -25.38 17.50 -7.89
CA ALA A 37 -25.96 17.42 -6.56
C ALA A 37 -24.77 17.26 -5.59
N LEU A 38 -24.40 18.25 -4.77
CA LEU A 38 -25.24 18.99 -3.83
C LEU A 38 -25.97 18.09 -2.80
N PHE A 39 -25.46 16.87 -2.57
CA PHE A 39 -25.70 16.13 -1.34
C PHE A 39 -24.59 16.42 -0.33
N GLY A 40 -24.68 17.59 0.30
CA GLY A 40 -23.77 18.02 1.36
C GLY A 40 -24.10 17.36 2.71
N PHE A 41 -23.82 16.06 2.87
CA PHE A 41 -23.84 15.38 4.18
C PHE A 41 -22.64 14.44 4.30
N GLY A 42 -21.53 14.97 4.79
CA GLY A 42 -20.24 14.27 4.86
C GLY A 42 -19.11 15.27 4.96
N GLY A 43 -19.07 16.02 6.07
CA GLY A 43 -18.14 17.14 6.25
C GLY A 43 -16.69 16.71 6.03
N ALA A 44 -16.05 17.24 4.98
CA ALA A 44 -14.62 17.16 4.81
C ALA A 44 -13.95 17.93 5.97
N LYS A 45 -13.57 17.20 7.02
CA LYS A 45 -12.77 17.74 8.11
C LYS A 45 -11.35 17.95 7.60
N ALA A 46 -11.15 19.05 6.87
CA ALA A 46 -9.83 19.55 6.55
C ALA A 46 -9.03 19.68 7.86
N PRO A 47 -7.82 19.11 7.96
CA PRO A 47 -6.94 19.38 9.09
C PRO A 47 -6.43 20.82 8.95
N ALA A 48 -7.20 21.76 9.51
CA ALA A 48 -6.74 23.11 9.78
C ALA A 48 -5.59 23.06 10.80
N GLY A 49 -4.53 23.81 10.54
CA GLY A 49 -3.35 23.86 11.40
C GLY A 49 -2.35 22.75 11.11
N ALA A 50 -1.09 23.15 10.91
CA ALA A 50 0.03 22.27 10.64
C ALA A 50 0.14 21.14 11.67
N ALA A 51 -0.27 19.93 11.28
CA ALA A 51 0.21 18.72 11.93
C ALA A 51 1.73 18.69 11.75
N ALA A 52 2.48 18.95 12.81
CA ALA A 52 3.92 18.75 12.84
C ALA A 52 4.18 17.33 12.31
N SER A 53 4.90 17.23 11.18
CA SER A 53 5.12 15.95 10.51
C SER A 53 5.68 14.99 11.55
N THR A 54 4.91 13.97 11.94
CA THR A 54 5.24 13.13 13.10
C THR A 54 6.39 12.21 12.72
N GLN A 55 7.59 12.76 12.78
CA GLN A 55 8.84 12.06 12.52
C GLN A 55 9.08 11.13 13.70
N PHE A 56 8.54 9.92 13.60
CA PHE A 56 8.80 8.87 14.58
C PHE A 56 10.31 8.70 14.75
N MET A 57 10.78 8.58 15.98
CA MET A 57 12.21 8.35 16.25
C MET A 57 12.43 6.97 16.86
N ILE A 58 13.27 6.19 16.17
CA ILE A 58 13.57 4.79 16.48
C ILE A 58 14.95 4.68 17.14
N CYS A 59 15.05 3.90 18.21
CA CYS A 59 16.32 3.52 18.83
C CYS A 59 16.99 2.40 18.02
N ILE A 60 18.22 2.62 17.56
CA ILE A 60 18.93 1.66 16.69
C ILE A 60 19.42 0.40 17.42
N ASP A 61 19.47 0.42 18.76
CA ASP A 61 19.96 -0.69 19.58
C ASP A 61 18.89 -1.75 19.83
N CYS A 62 17.63 -1.33 20.03
CA CYS A 62 16.52 -2.21 20.39
C CYS A 62 15.34 -2.19 19.40
N GLY A 63 15.17 -1.14 18.58
CA GLY A 63 14.03 -0.96 17.68
C GLY A 63 12.78 -0.31 18.32
N TYR A 64 12.89 0.24 19.54
CA TYR A 64 11.82 1.03 20.19
C TYR A 64 11.55 2.33 19.43
N ILE A 65 10.29 2.66 19.20
CA ILE A 65 9.89 3.95 18.62
C ILE A 65 9.28 4.82 19.72
N TYR A 66 9.81 6.04 19.85
CA TYR A 66 9.31 7.05 20.76
C TYR A 66 7.89 7.52 20.37
N ASP A 67 6.99 7.50 21.35
CA ASP A 67 5.56 7.78 21.21
C ASP A 67 5.03 8.89 22.13
N GLY A 68 5.92 9.73 22.67
CA GLY A 68 5.56 10.87 23.51
C GLY A 68 5.00 12.06 22.73
N ALA A 69 4.18 12.87 23.40
CA ALA A 69 3.52 14.04 22.80
C ALA A 69 4.48 15.22 22.50
N GLN A 70 5.65 15.26 23.14
CA GLN A 70 6.67 16.28 22.91
C GLN A 70 7.62 15.86 21.79
N GLU A 71 7.96 16.80 20.91
CA GLU A 71 9.01 16.63 19.89
C GLU A 71 10.31 16.12 20.51
N PHE A 72 10.89 15.08 19.92
CA PHE A 72 12.08 14.41 20.44
C PHE A 72 13.29 15.34 20.50
N LYS A 73 13.40 16.34 19.62
CA LYS A 73 14.45 17.38 19.74
C LYS A 73 14.39 18.11 21.09
N SER A 74 13.20 18.45 21.59
CA SER A 74 13.01 19.21 22.83
C SER A 74 13.22 18.40 24.12
N LEU A 75 13.33 17.07 24.05
CA LEU A 75 13.64 16.24 25.22
C LEU A 75 15.04 16.56 25.78
N PRO A 76 15.26 16.52 27.11
CA PRO A 76 16.58 16.70 27.70
C PRO A 76 17.56 15.61 27.23
N GLY A 77 18.85 15.95 27.12
CA GLY A 77 19.91 15.00 26.75
C GLY A 77 20.04 13.81 27.71
N SER A 78 19.52 13.96 28.93
CA SER A 78 19.41 12.90 29.94
C SER A 78 18.48 11.75 29.54
N TYR A 79 17.59 11.92 28.55
CA TYR A 79 16.68 10.86 28.10
C TYR A 79 17.42 9.57 27.70
N LYS A 80 16.85 8.44 28.11
CA LYS A 80 17.33 7.07 27.82
C LYS A 80 16.18 6.25 27.26
N CYS A 81 16.49 5.31 26.37
CA CYS A 81 15.49 4.37 25.87
C CYS A 81 14.93 3.52 27.04
N PRO A 82 13.60 3.41 27.22
CA PRO A 82 13.01 2.64 28.32
C PRO A 82 13.21 1.12 28.20
N VAL A 83 13.67 0.63 27.04
CA VAL A 83 13.84 -0.81 26.76
C VAL A 83 15.29 -1.28 26.97
N CYS A 84 16.27 -0.44 26.63
CA CYS A 84 17.69 -0.84 26.59
C CYS A 84 18.65 0.20 27.20
N SER A 85 18.12 1.23 27.88
CA SER A 85 18.88 2.31 28.53
C SER A 85 19.85 3.09 27.62
N SER A 86 19.76 2.93 26.30
CA SER A 86 20.63 3.62 25.34
C SER A 86 20.40 5.14 25.34
N PRO A 87 21.44 5.97 25.16
CA PRO A 87 21.33 7.42 25.18
C PRO A 87 20.53 7.98 24.00
N LYS A 88 19.97 9.19 24.19
CA LYS A 88 19.24 9.96 23.17
C LYS A 88 19.94 10.00 21.80
N SER A 89 21.28 10.03 21.77
CA SER A 89 22.12 10.03 20.56
C SER A 89 22.05 8.76 19.72
N ARG A 90 21.52 7.64 20.25
CA ARG A 90 21.28 6.38 19.50
C ARG A 90 19.92 6.33 18.82
N PHE A 91 19.10 7.36 18.96
CA PHE A 91 17.84 7.46 18.21
C PHE A 91 18.05 8.11 16.85
N LYS A 92 17.33 7.62 15.84
CA LYS A 92 17.32 8.12 14.46
C LYS A 92 15.89 8.34 13.98
N LEU A 93 15.76 9.07 12.88
CA LEU A 93 14.49 9.21 12.15
C LEU A 93 14.04 7.85 11.63
N TYR A 94 12.77 7.53 11.85
CA TYR A 94 12.17 6.31 11.37
C TYR A 94 11.91 6.37 9.86
N LYS A 95 12.31 5.32 9.13
CA LYS A 95 12.11 5.20 7.69
C LYS A 95 11.06 4.16 7.28
N GLY A 96 10.45 3.47 8.26
CA GLY A 96 9.41 2.48 8.02
C GLY A 96 8.02 3.10 7.83
N SER A 97 7.12 2.36 7.19
CA SER A 97 5.74 2.78 6.88
C SER A 97 4.66 2.00 7.65
N ASP A 98 5.08 1.06 8.51
CA ASP A 98 4.22 0.21 9.35
C ASP A 98 3.62 0.93 10.58
N VAL A 99 4.10 2.12 10.92
CA VAL A 99 3.50 2.96 11.98
C VAL A 99 2.54 3.97 11.37
N LYS A 100 1.24 3.72 11.56
CA LYS A 100 0.16 4.68 11.26
C LYS A 100 -0.54 5.04 12.57
N GLY A 101 -0.05 6.09 13.24
CA GLY A 101 -0.51 6.50 14.57
C GLY A 101 0.41 6.01 15.68
N LYS A 102 -0.16 5.47 16.78
CA LYS A 102 0.65 5.03 17.93
C LYS A 102 1.51 3.79 17.55
N PRO A 103 2.85 3.84 17.69
CA PRO A 103 3.70 2.71 17.34
C PRO A 103 3.51 1.54 18.30
N ASN A 104 3.45 0.33 17.75
CA ASN A 104 3.50 -0.89 18.56
C ASN A 104 4.96 -1.17 18.97
N ASN A 105 5.23 -1.10 20.28
CA ASN A 105 6.55 -1.36 20.87
C ASN A 105 6.67 -2.74 21.54
N ALA A 106 5.87 -3.72 21.11
CA ALA A 106 6.04 -5.12 21.49
C ALA A 106 7.43 -5.66 21.08
N PRO A 107 8.05 -6.58 21.84
CA PRO A 107 9.41 -7.06 21.56
C PRO A 107 9.54 -7.69 20.17
N ALA A 108 8.50 -8.38 19.69
CA ALA A 108 8.47 -8.97 18.35
C ALA A 108 8.42 -7.93 17.21
N THR A 109 7.73 -6.80 17.38
CA THR A 109 7.76 -5.73 16.37
C THR A 109 9.09 -4.99 16.42
N MET A 110 9.58 -4.63 17.61
CA MET A 110 10.88 -3.97 17.76
C MET A 110 12.02 -4.77 17.12
N LYS A 111 12.06 -6.09 17.32
CA LYS A 111 13.02 -6.98 16.65
C LYS A 111 12.90 -6.91 15.13
N LYS A 112 11.69 -7.05 14.56
CA LYS A 112 11.47 -6.94 13.10
C LYS A 112 11.98 -5.61 12.54
N ARG A 113 11.68 -4.49 13.21
CA ARG A 113 12.14 -3.15 12.78
C ARG A 113 13.67 -3.00 12.85
N LYS A 114 14.29 -3.65 13.84
CA LYS A 114 15.74 -3.68 14.04
C LYS A 114 16.45 -4.52 12.98
N ASP A 115 15.96 -5.72 12.73
CA ASP A 115 16.51 -6.64 11.74
C ASP A 115 16.35 -6.07 10.32
N ALA A 116 15.24 -5.36 10.05
CA ALA A 116 14.98 -4.61 8.82
C ALA A 116 15.69 -3.24 8.72
N LYS A 117 16.42 -2.80 9.75
CA LYS A 117 17.18 -1.52 9.81
C LYS A 117 16.38 -0.30 9.32
N GLN A 118 15.18 -0.07 9.86
CA GLN A 118 14.28 1.00 9.41
C GLN A 118 14.69 2.43 9.90
N TRP A 119 15.97 2.80 9.77
CA TRP A 119 16.58 4.07 10.21
C TRP A 119 17.76 4.52 9.32
#